data_AF-A0A8S3X1J4-F1
#
_entry.id   AF-A0A8S3X1J4-F1
#
_cell.length_a   1.000
_cell.length_b   1.000
_cell.length_c   1.000
_cell.angle_alpha   90.00
_cell.angle_beta   90.00
_cell.angle_gamma   90.00
#
_symmetry.space_group_name_H-M   'P 1'
#
loop_
_entity.id
_entity.type
_entity.pdbx_description
1 polymer ?
#
loop_
_entity_poly.entity_id
_entity_poly.type
_entity_poly.pdbx_seq_one_letter_code
_entity_poly.pdbx_strand_id
1 'polypeptide(L)'
;MPKINCKGCKRVIYTKCSGLSATELRVVALQTPKLSYLCDDCEEGLRQIPDLRRLVTELQQQVQELRKNHINVVNLDTVINEIQERKNRSRNLIVFGIPESTANSPEERKSHDKDQVSKTITSLATPEPEILTVIRLGKPVSKIEKPRPIKVVLANKHNAINVLKNKGKLPNSVKVKADMTPYQRDQLRRLRGELAARTEKGEQNLTIKYINNIPKIITTTKKLARHNITELRILYTNLASIMAKFDLFLLEVNTHKPAFILISETHLHSGIDDSLININGYTLFRLDRRERKGGGVAMYVAHDVNNVPVISKVNKIYYNSLVEALWLDIHYGYLDLLLACVYRPPSNVLTSADEILLNTIEKVASKQTVIIAGVFNLPNIKWPLDNLTGHNKLCESFVAMYSNSNLNQLVTHITRKRNNAESLLDLILCNDETLITDIKYLPPIGKSDHLVILASMQIINNDSKVPIIKIFDFYKADYNKINKDLAENFNIIGNQVDKMWLSFKNQIHTSLENCVKKITENK
;
A
#
# COMPACT_ATOMS: atom_id res chain seq x y z
N MET A 1 -2.03 -68.28 -30.61
CA MET A 1 -0.64 -67.79 -30.73
C MET A 1 0.06 -67.99 -29.40
N PRO A 2 1.35 -68.40 -29.38
CA PRO A 2 2.08 -68.53 -28.13
C PRO A 2 2.19 -67.18 -27.41
N LYS A 3 2.17 -67.22 -26.08
CA LYS A 3 2.13 -66.07 -25.18
C LYS A 3 3.23 -66.21 -24.14
N ILE A 4 3.84 -65.09 -23.74
CA ILE A 4 4.88 -65.01 -22.71
C ILE A 4 4.51 -63.92 -21.69
N ASN A 5 4.81 -64.15 -20.41
CA ASN A 5 4.49 -63.20 -19.35
C ASN A 5 5.74 -62.42 -18.94
N CYS A 6 5.64 -61.08 -18.88
CA CYS A 6 6.68 -60.24 -18.31
C CYS A 6 6.81 -60.52 -16.80
N LYS A 7 8.03 -60.74 -16.30
CA LYS A 7 8.24 -61.01 -14.88
C LYS A 7 7.93 -59.81 -13.98
N GLY A 8 8.16 -58.60 -14.47
CA GLY A 8 7.96 -57.33 -13.76
C GLY A 8 6.48 -56.99 -13.60
N CYS A 9 5.80 -56.64 -14.70
CA CYS A 9 4.40 -56.18 -14.68
C CYS A 9 3.35 -57.29 -14.83
N LYS A 10 3.76 -58.55 -15.02
CA LYS A 10 2.89 -59.72 -15.27
C LYS A 10 2.00 -59.63 -16.52
N ARG A 11 2.18 -58.61 -17.37
CA ARG A 11 1.46 -58.49 -18.64
C ARG A 11 1.79 -59.66 -19.56
N VAL A 12 0.77 -60.13 -20.27
CA VAL A 12 0.87 -61.20 -21.26
C VAL A 12 1.20 -60.58 -22.61
N ILE A 13 2.34 -60.95 -23.18
CA ILE A 13 2.83 -60.45 -24.47
C ILE A 13 2.77 -61.59 -25.48
N TYR A 14 2.27 -61.30 -26.69
CA TYR A 14 2.29 -62.26 -27.79
C TYR A 14 3.71 -62.40 -28.31
N THR A 15 4.15 -63.63 -28.61
CA THR A 15 5.54 -63.91 -29.01
C THR A 15 5.99 -63.19 -30.29
N LYS A 16 5.07 -62.76 -31.15
CA LYS A 16 5.39 -61.93 -32.32
C LYS A 16 5.72 -60.47 -31.96
N CYS A 17 5.27 -60.02 -30.80
CA CYS A 17 5.42 -58.65 -30.32
C CYS A 17 6.51 -58.52 -29.25
N SER A 18 7.17 -59.61 -28.86
CA SER A 18 8.18 -59.62 -27.79
C SER A 18 9.59 -59.32 -28.27
N GLY A 19 9.83 -59.20 -29.58
CA GLY A 19 11.16 -58.95 -30.16
C GLY A 19 12.15 -60.12 -30.07
N LEU A 20 11.76 -61.25 -29.46
CA LEU A 20 12.59 -62.43 -29.25
C LEU A 20 12.63 -63.33 -30.50
N SER A 21 13.80 -63.86 -30.83
CA SER A 21 13.99 -64.88 -31.86
C SER A 21 13.38 -66.22 -31.45
N ALA A 22 13.18 -67.12 -32.43
CA ALA A 22 12.63 -68.46 -32.19
C ALA A 22 13.48 -69.29 -31.20
N THR A 23 14.80 -69.09 -31.20
CA THR A 23 15.73 -69.75 -30.28
C THR A 23 15.59 -69.19 -28.86
N GLU A 24 15.50 -67.88 -28.70
CA GLU A 24 15.33 -67.23 -27.39
C GLU A 24 13.99 -67.56 -26.76
N LEU A 25 12.91 -67.63 -27.56
CA LEU A 25 11.59 -68.06 -27.09
C LEU A 25 11.62 -69.48 -26.55
N ARG A 26 12.36 -70.40 -27.18
CA ARG A 26 12.56 -71.76 -26.66
C ARG A 26 13.30 -71.74 -25.33
N VAL A 27 14.36 -70.94 -25.21
CA VAL A 27 15.17 -70.84 -23.99
C VAL A 27 14.37 -70.27 -22.81
N VAL A 28 13.55 -69.23 -23.03
CA VAL A 28 12.72 -68.66 -21.95
C VAL A 28 11.57 -69.60 -21.57
N ALA A 29 11.04 -70.37 -22.53
CA ALA A 29 10.02 -71.39 -22.27
C ALA A 29 10.51 -72.58 -21.43
N LEU A 30 11.83 -72.79 -21.32
CA LEU A 30 12.42 -73.84 -20.46
C LEU A 30 12.26 -73.56 -18.95
N GLN A 31 11.66 -72.42 -18.56
CA GLN A 31 11.32 -72.04 -17.18
C GLN A 31 12.46 -72.24 -16.17
N THR A 32 13.71 -72.00 -16.60
CA THR A 32 14.84 -72.05 -15.65
C THR A 32 14.78 -70.82 -14.72
N PRO A 33 15.12 -70.96 -13.42
CA PRO A 33 15.01 -69.86 -12.46
C PRO A 33 15.81 -68.60 -12.83
N LYS A 34 16.84 -68.76 -13.67
CA LYS A 34 17.80 -67.71 -14.04
C LYS A 34 17.38 -66.89 -15.25
N LEU A 35 16.47 -67.38 -16.09
CA LEU A 35 16.09 -66.71 -17.33
C LEU A 35 14.66 -66.16 -17.21
N SER A 36 14.54 -64.84 -17.22
CA SER A 36 13.25 -64.16 -17.15
C SER A 36 13.12 -63.08 -18.18
N TYR A 37 11.97 -63.06 -18.87
CA TYR A 37 11.62 -62.00 -19.80
C TYR A 37 11.03 -60.78 -19.07
N LEU A 38 11.51 -59.60 -19.43
CA LEU A 38 10.94 -58.30 -19.06
C LEU A 38 10.49 -57.60 -20.35
N CYS A 39 9.36 -56.90 -20.29
CA CYS A 39 8.95 -56.04 -21.40
C CYS A 39 9.75 -54.74 -21.38
N ASP A 40 9.80 -54.05 -22.53
CA ASP A 40 10.55 -52.81 -22.71
C ASP A 40 10.25 -51.76 -21.63
N ASP A 41 8.97 -51.56 -21.27
CA ASP A 41 8.56 -50.66 -20.18
C ASP A 41 9.21 -51.01 -18.82
N CYS A 42 9.31 -52.30 -18.50
CA CYS A 42 9.90 -52.75 -17.24
C CYS A 42 11.43 -52.71 -17.28
N GLU A 43 12.03 -52.95 -18.44
CA GLU A 43 13.47 -52.85 -18.62
C GLU A 43 13.93 -51.38 -18.53
N GLU A 44 13.21 -50.48 -19.20
CA GLU A 44 13.44 -49.05 -19.13
C GLU A 44 13.21 -48.50 -17.72
N GLY A 45 12.14 -48.92 -17.05
CA GLY A 45 11.90 -48.58 -15.65
C GLY A 45 13.04 -49.01 -14.72
N LEU A 46 13.63 -50.21 -14.92
CA LEU A 46 14.79 -50.67 -14.14
C LEU A 46 16.05 -49.85 -14.40
N ARG A 47 16.25 -49.37 -15.64
CA ARG A 47 17.39 -48.50 -15.99
C ARG A 47 17.33 -47.13 -15.29
N GLN A 48 16.13 -46.64 -14.95
CA GLN A 48 15.94 -45.35 -14.28
C GLN A 48 16.07 -45.41 -12.75
N ILE A 49 16.08 -46.60 -12.14
CA ILE A 49 16.16 -46.78 -10.68
C ILE A 49 17.44 -46.15 -10.07
N PRO A 50 18.64 -46.32 -10.64
CA PRO A 50 19.85 -45.72 -10.11
C PRO A 50 19.77 -44.19 -10.03
N ASP A 51 19.22 -43.54 -11.06
CA ASP A 51 19.07 -42.09 -11.11
C ASP A 51 18.04 -41.57 -10.10
N LEU A 52 16.90 -42.25 -9.98
CA LEU A 52 15.90 -41.94 -8.95
C LEU A 52 16.50 -42.08 -7.54
N ARG A 53 17.30 -43.11 -7.30
CA ARG A 53 17.96 -43.34 -6.00
C ARG A 53 18.97 -42.25 -5.68
N ARG A 54 19.73 -41.78 -6.67
CA ARG A 54 20.64 -40.64 -6.55
C ARG A 54 19.88 -39.36 -6.21
N LEU A 55 18.81 -39.05 -6.95
CA LEU A 55 17.98 -37.86 -6.70
C LEU A 55 17.35 -37.87 -5.30
N VAL A 56 16.85 -39.02 -4.84
CA VAL A 56 16.30 -39.16 -3.48
C VAL A 56 17.37 -38.90 -2.42
N THR A 57 18.60 -39.36 -2.64
CA THR A 57 19.72 -39.15 -1.70
C THR A 57 20.13 -37.67 -1.65
N GLU A 58 20.22 -37.01 -2.81
CA GLU A 58 20.49 -35.58 -2.91
C GLU A 58 19.39 -34.74 -2.22
N LEU A 59 18.12 -35.08 -2.43
CA LEU A 59 16.99 -34.42 -1.77
C LEU A 59 17.00 -34.64 -0.26
N GLN A 60 17.34 -35.84 0.21
CA GLN A 60 17.47 -36.12 1.65
C GLN A 60 18.59 -35.29 2.30
N GLN A 61 19.70 -35.12 1.60
CA GLN A 61 20.82 -34.29 2.06
C GLN A 61 20.41 -32.81 2.14
N GLN A 62 19.74 -32.28 1.11
CA GLN A 62 19.22 -30.91 1.11
C GLN A 62 18.19 -30.68 2.24
N VAL A 63 17.31 -31.64 2.50
CA VAL A 63 16.34 -31.56 3.61
C VAL A 63 17.06 -31.57 4.97
N GLN A 64 18.11 -32.37 5.15
CA GLN A 64 18.91 -32.35 6.38
C GLN A 64 19.63 -31.02 6.60
N GLU A 65 20.19 -30.43 5.55
CA GLU A 65 20.81 -29.10 5.61
C GLU A 65 19.78 -28.01 5.96
N LEU A 66 18.60 -28.04 5.33
CA LEU A 66 17.51 -27.12 5.65
C LEU A 66 17.03 -27.26 7.11
N ARG A 67 16.94 -28.49 7.62
CA ARG A 67 16.60 -28.75 9.04
C ARG A 67 17.67 -28.22 9.99
N LYS A 68 18.96 -28.39 9.68
CA LYS A 68 20.05 -27.80 10.47
C LYS A 68 19.97 -26.27 10.50
N ASN A 69 19.62 -25.64 9.37
CA ASN A 69 19.45 -24.18 9.30
C ASN A 69 18.19 -23.67 10.04
N HIS A 70 17.16 -24.50 10.17
CA HIS A 70 15.93 -24.12 10.88
C HIS A 70 16.05 -24.20 12.41
N ILE A 71 17.06 -24.90 12.94
CA ILE A 71 17.41 -24.91 14.37
C ILE A 71 18.48 -23.84 14.63
N ASN A 72 18.29 -22.63 14.12
CA ASN A 72 18.69 -21.46 14.88
C ASN A 72 17.45 -21.07 15.66
N VAL A 73 17.37 -21.54 16.91
CA VAL A 73 16.48 -20.92 17.89
C VAL A 73 16.82 -19.44 17.84
N VAL A 74 15.93 -18.65 17.23
CA VAL A 74 16.06 -17.20 17.20
C VAL A 74 16.08 -16.80 18.65
N ASN A 75 17.27 -16.48 19.17
CA ASN A 75 17.44 -16.12 20.56
C ASN A 75 16.59 -14.87 20.78
N LEU A 76 15.44 -15.05 21.44
CA LEU A 76 14.42 -14.02 21.55
C LEU A 76 14.99 -12.75 22.18
N ASP A 77 15.94 -12.90 23.12
CA ASP A 77 16.65 -11.79 23.74
C ASP A 77 17.48 -11.01 22.73
N THR A 78 18.14 -11.68 21.78
CA THR A 78 18.88 -10.97 20.71
C THR A 78 17.95 -10.17 19.80
N VAL A 79 16.75 -10.69 19.51
CA VAL A 79 15.75 -9.98 18.71
C VAL A 79 15.18 -8.78 19.47
N ILE A 80 14.81 -8.97 20.73
CA ILE A 80 14.30 -7.91 21.60
C ILE A 80 15.35 -6.81 21.77
N ASN A 81 16.61 -7.18 22.03
CA ASN A 81 17.72 -6.23 22.15
C ASN A 81 17.95 -5.45 20.86
N GLU A 82 17.89 -6.11 19.69
CA GLU A 82 18.01 -5.45 18.38
C GLU A 82 16.84 -4.48 18.13
N ILE A 83 15.60 -4.85 18.47
CA ILE A 83 14.43 -3.97 18.34
C ILE A 83 14.61 -2.72 19.20
N GLN A 84 15.02 -2.89 20.46
CA GLN A 84 15.25 -1.79 21.38
C GLN A 84 16.43 -0.92 20.94
N GLU A 85 17.54 -1.51 20.46
CA GLU A 85 18.66 -0.78 19.87
C GLU A 85 18.23 0.08 18.68
N ARG A 86 17.39 -0.46 17.78
CA ARG A 86 16.86 0.27 16.62
C ARG A 86 16.00 1.44 17.04
N LYS A 87 15.10 1.23 18.01
CA LYS A 87 14.26 2.31 18.56
C LYS A 87 15.12 3.43 19.12
N ASN A 88 16.13 3.09 19.93
CA ASN A 88 17.04 4.05 20.54
C ASN A 88 17.92 4.79 19.53
N ARG A 89 18.33 4.13 18.44
CA ARG A 89 19.15 4.73 17.37
C ARG A 89 18.35 5.45 16.30
N SER A 90 17.04 5.26 16.24
CA SER A 90 16.18 5.84 15.20
C SER A 90 16.17 7.38 15.16
N ARG A 91 16.50 8.03 16.28
CA ARG A 91 16.67 9.49 16.41
C ARG A 91 18.12 9.97 16.27
N ASN A 92 19.06 9.08 16.00
CA ASN A 92 20.48 9.38 15.93
C ASN A 92 20.96 9.46 14.47
N LEU A 93 21.92 10.34 14.24
CA LEU A 93 22.60 10.50 12.95
C LEU A 93 24.11 10.35 13.15
N ILE A 94 24.78 9.84 12.12
CA ILE A 94 26.24 9.83 12.04
C ILE A 94 26.66 10.78 10.91
N VAL A 95 27.36 11.84 11.29
CA VAL A 95 27.87 12.88 10.39
C VAL A 95 29.35 12.62 10.15
N PHE A 96 29.77 12.61 8.90
CA PHE A 96 31.16 12.41 8.46
C PHE A 96 31.66 13.66 7.76
N GLY A 97 32.96 13.94 7.88
CA GLY A 97 33.62 14.99 7.11
C GLY A 97 33.60 16.39 7.74
N ILE A 98 33.10 16.52 8.97
CA ILE A 98 33.24 17.77 9.74
C ILE A 98 34.67 17.88 10.26
N PRO A 99 35.43 18.93 9.90
CA PRO A 99 36.82 19.13 10.34
C PRO A 99 36.97 19.03 11.86
N GLU A 100 38.12 18.56 12.33
CA GLU A 100 38.43 18.55 13.76
C GLU A 100 39.01 19.89 14.18
N SER A 101 38.59 20.38 15.35
CA SER A 101 39.22 21.56 15.95
C SER A 101 40.64 21.23 16.41
N THR A 102 41.57 22.15 16.15
CA THR A 102 42.96 22.10 16.62
C THR A 102 43.13 22.65 18.04
N ALA A 103 42.03 23.03 18.71
CA ALA A 103 42.07 23.56 20.06
C ALA A 103 42.58 22.54 21.09
N ASN A 104 43.33 23.02 22.08
CA ASN A 104 43.89 22.21 23.14
C ASN A 104 42.85 21.87 24.22
N SER A 105 41.86 22.75 24.45
CA SER A 105 40.78 22.53 25.43
C SER A 105 39.73 21.52 24.91
N PRO A 106 39.34 20.52 25.72
CA PRO A 106 38.19 19.67 25.43
C PRO A 106 36.87 20.44 25.22
N GLU A 107 36.64 21.52 25.96
CA GLU A 107 35.42 22.33 25.93
C GLU A 107 35.29 23.08 24.60
N GLU A 108 36.38 23.73 24.16
CA GLU A 108 36.43 24.44 22.88
C GLU A 108 36.21 23.49 21.70
N ARG A 109 36.79 22.28 21.75
CA ARG A 109 36.57 21.25 20.73
C ARG A 109 35.11 20.79 20.67
N LYS A 110 34.47 20.60 21.83
CA LYS A 110 33.04 20.25 21.90
C LYS A 110 32.15 21.37 21.37
N SER A 111 32.46 22.63 21.69
CA SER A 111 31.70 23.78 21.19
C SER A 111 31.83 23.90 19.67
N HIS A 112 33.05 23.80 19.14
CA HIS A 112 33.29 23.78 17.70
C HIS A 112 32.45 22.71 16.98
N ASP A 113 32.44 21.48 17.50
CA ASP A 113 31.67 20.39 16.92
C ASP A 113 30.17 20.67 16.95
N LYS A 114 29.66 21.21 18.08
CA LYS A 114 28.25 21.59 18.22
C LYS A 114 27.88 22.65 17.18
N ASP A 115 28.69 23.70 17.02
CA ASP A 115 28.40 24.80 16.10
C ASP A 115 28.42 24.34 14.63
N GLN A 116 29.41 23.54 14.25
CA GLN A 116 29.51 23.00 12.88
C GLN A 116 28.35 22.06 12.56
N VAL A 117 27.98 21.20 13.50
CA VAL A 117 26.85 20.27 13.33
C VAL A 117 25.53 21.01 13.27
N SER A 118 25.28 21.99 14.15
CA SER A 118 24.06 22.80 14.11
C SER A 118 23.91 23.51 12.77
N LYS A 119 24.95 24.23 12.31
CA LYS A 119 24.95 24.88 10.97
C LYS A 119 24.62 23.89 9.85
N THR A 120 25.22 22.70 9.90
CA THR A 120 25.00 21.65 8.90
C THR A 120 23.55 21.14 8.94
N ILE A 121 23.02 20.82 10.11
CA ILE A 121 21.70 20.19 10.28
C ILE A 121 20.57 21.19 10.04
N THR A 122 20.68 22.42 10.54
CA THR A 122 19.67 23.48 10.36
C THR A 122 19.50 23.83 8.88
N SER A 123 20.55 23.74 8.06
CA SER A 123 20.45 23.94 6.61
C SER A 123 19.64 22.85 5.87
N LEU A 124 19.40 21.70 6.51
CA LEU A 124 18.79 20.54 5.86
C LEU A 124 17.32 20.32 6.22
N ALA A 125 16.81 20.93 7.29
CA ALA A 125 15.46 20.66 7.76
C ALA A 125 14.79 21.90 8.35
N THR A 126 13.53 22.09 7.98
CA THR A 126 12.64 23.14 8.49
C THR A 126 11.33 22.47 8.98
N PRO A 127 10.88 22.69 10.22
CA PRO A 127 11.49 23.54 11.26
C PRO A 127 12.85 23.00 11.74
N GLU A 128 13.64 23.87 12.38
CA GLU A 128 15.00 23.55 12.84
C GLU A 128 14.98 22.32 13.77
N PRO A 129 15.79 21.28 13.48
CA PRO A 129 15.83 20.09 14.33
C PRO A 129 16.41 20.40 15.70
N GLU A 130 15.70 20.05 16.76
CA GLU A 130 16.25 20.10 18.11
C GLU A 130 17.34 19.03 18.29
N ILE A 131 18.57 19.49 18.56
CA ILE A 131 19.76 18.67 18.79
C ILE A 131 19.99 18.53 20.30
N LEU A 132 19.88 17.31 20.82
CA LEU A 132 20.09 17.02 22.24
C LEU A 132 21.56 16.75 22.57
N THR A 133 22.29 16.08 21.68
CA THR A 133 23.66 15.66 21.99
C THR A 133 24.52 15.58 20.73
N VAL A 134 25.75 16.05 20.82
CA VAL A 134 26.77 15.96 19.77
C VAL A 134 28.02 15.32 20.36
N ILE A 135 28.43 14.16 19.83
CA ILE A 135 29.55 13.38 20.36
C ILE A 135 30.43 12.92 19.21
N ARG A 136 31.70 13.33 19.18
CA ARG A 136 32.69 12.80 18.23
C ARG A 136 33.11 11.38 18.63
N LEU A 137 33.06 10.46 17.68
CA LEU A 137 33.29 9.03 17.90
C LEU A 137 34.75 8.64 17.67
N GLY A 138 35.28 7.79 18.54
CA GLY A 138 36.65 7.25 18.45
C GLY A 138 37.70 8.07 19.20
N LYS A 139 38.91 7.52 19.35
CA LYS A 139 40.03 8.19 20.02
C LYS A 139 40.64 9.28 19.12
N PRO A 140 41.10 10.42 19.65
CA PRO A 140 41.84 11.41 18.87
C PRO A 140 43.09 10.77 18.27
N VAL A 141 43.34 10.97 16.97
CA VAL A 141 44.52 10.44 16.29
C VAL A 141 45.36 11.59 15.76
N SER A 142 46.68 11.52 15.93
CA SER A 142 47.65 12.59 15.68
C SER A 142 47.96 12.88 14.20
N LYS A 143 47.51 12.03 13.26
CA LYS A 143 47.65 12.24 11.80
C LYS A 143 46.27 12.20 11.15
N ILE A 144 45.74 13.35 10.75
CA ILE A 144 44.39 13.47 10.18
C ILE A 144 44.48 13.32 8.65
N GLU A 145 44.28 12.10 8.13
CA GLU A 145 43.88 11.94 6.72
C GLU A 145 42.37 12.11 6.54
N LYS A 146 41.56 11.76 7.55
CA LYS A 146 40.09 11.88 7.54
C LYS A 146 39.54 12.25 8.91
N PRO A 147 38.63 13.24 9.02
CA PRO A 147 38.01 13.61 10.28
C PRO A 147 37.17 12.48 10.89
N ARG A 148 37.18 12.34 12.22
CA ARG A 148 36.36 11.34 12.91
C ARG A 148 34.86 11.62 12.76
N PRO A 149 34.02 10.56 12.70
CA PRO A 149 32.56 10.72 12.64
C PRO A 149 32.00 11.34 13.91
N ILE A 150 30.90 12.07 13.78
CA ILE A 150 30.16 12.67 14.89
C ILE A 150 28.80 12.00 14.99
N LYS A 151 28.47 11.50 16.18
CA LYS A 151 27.12 11.07 16.55
C LYS A 151 26.31 12.27 16.99
N VAL A 152 25.13 12.42 16.42
CA VAL A 152 24.16 13.45 16.78
C VAL A 152 22.89 12.78 17.24
N VAL A 153 22.38 13.17 18.41
CA VAL A 153 21.11 12.69 18.96
C VAL A 153 20.10 13.81 18.85
N LEU A 154 19.00 13.57 18.14
CA LEU A 154 17.90 14.52 17.97
C LEU A 154 16.78 14.23 18.96
N ALA A 155 15.88 15.20 19.15
CA ALA A 155 14.73 15.04 20.04
C ALA A 155 13.87 13.82 19.68
N ASN A 156 13.58 13.63 18.39
CA ASN A 156 12.70 12.57 17.90
C ASN A 156 13.18 11.95 16.58
N LYS A 157 12.60 10.80 16.22
CA LYS A 157 12.89 10.06 14.97
C LYS A 157 12.52 10.86 13.72
N HIS A 158 11.47 11.68 13.79
CA HIS A 158 10.98 12.46 12.65
C HIS A 158 12.03 13.47 12.17
N ASN A 159 12.69 14.16 13.11
CA ASN A 159 13.80 15.07 12.83
C ASN A 159 14.96 14.36 12.11
N ALA A 160 15.31 13.14 12.54
CA ALA A 160 16.36 12.35 11.89
C ALA A 160 15.99 11.96 10.45
N ILE A 161 14.74 11.57 10.21
CA ILE A 161 14.24 11.24 8.86
C ILE A 161 14.29 12.46 7.94
N ASN A 162 13.84 13.62 8.41
CA ASN A 162 13.80 14.85 7.59
C ASN A 162 15.21 15.27 7.16
N VAL A 163 16.18 15.21 8.07
CA VAL A 163 17.59 15.46 7.74
C VAL A 163 18.11 14.44 6.72
N LEU A 164 17.78 13.16 6.89
CA LEU A 164 18.21 12.09 5.96
C LEU A 164 17.59 12.19 4.57
N LYS A 165 16.36 12.72 4.45
CA LYS A 165 15.70 13.00 3.17
C LYS A 165 16.41 14.11 2.40
N ASN A 166 16.86 15.15 3.10
CA ASN A 166 17.47 16.33 2.49
C ASN A 166 19.01 16.28 2.38
N LYS A 167 19.67 15.22 2.87
CA LYS A 167 21.13 15.07 2.87
C LYS A 167 21.81 15.23 1.49
N GLY A 168 21.07 15.13 0.39
CA GLY A 168 21.57 15.38 -0.97
C GLY A 168 21.92 16.84 -1.24
N LYS A 169 21.46 17.78 -0.40
CA LYS A 169 21.81 19.20 -0.45
C LYS A 169 23.20 19.50 0.14
N LEU A 170 23.83 18.53 0.80
CA LEU A 170 25.14 18.71 1.40
C LEU A 170 26.26 18.73 0.36
N PRO A 171 27.35 19.48 0.61
CA PRO A 171 28.55 19.38 -0.20
C PRO A 171 29.15 17.97 -0.11
N ASN A 172 29.84 17.54 -1.17
CA ASN A 172 30.44 16.20 -1.26
C ASN A 172 31.42 15.85 -0.12
N SER A 173 31.96 16.87 0.57
CA SER A 173 32.85 16.73 1.73
C SER A 173 32.16 16.22 2.98
N VAL A 174 30.85 16.49 3.15
CA VAL A 174 30.08 16.13 4.34
C VAL A 174 29.04 15.08 4.00
N LYS A 175 28.98 14.00 4.80
CA LYS A 175 28.01 12.93 4.59
C LYS A 175 27.24 12.65 5.86
N VAL A 176 25.91 12.58 5.75
CA VAL A 176 25.03 12.21 6.85
C VAL A 176 24.43 10.83 6.59
N LYS A 177 24.50 9.95 7.59
CA LYS A 177 23.93 8.60 7.56
C LYS A 177 23.12 8.34 8.82
N ALA A 178 22.18 7.38 8.73
CA ALA A 178 21.49 6.87 9.89
C ALA A 178 22.47 6.13 10.83
N ASP A 179 22.26 6.25 12.13
CA ASP A 179 22.94 5.42 13.13
C ASP A 179 22.34 4.00 13.11
N MET A 180 23.14 3.02 12.72
CA MET A 180 22.69 1.65 12.48
C MET A 180 23.31 0.69 13.50
N THR A 181 22.53 -0.31 13.91
CA THR A 181 23.02 -1.39 14.79
C THR A 181 24.16 -2.17 14.13
N PRO A 182 25.00 -2.88 14.90
CA PRO A 182 25.98 -3.81 14.33
C PRO A 182 25.35 -4.81 13.36
N TYR A 183 24.18 -5.35 13.69
CA TYR A 183 23.44 -6.27 12.83
C TYR A 183 23.02 -5.62 11.50
N GLN A 184 22.44 -4.42 11.53
CA GLN A 184 22.07 -3.69 10.31
C GLN A 184 23.28 -3.38 9.43
N ARG A 185 24.42 -3.02 10.03
CA ARG A 185 25.68 -2.78 9.30
C ARG A 185 26.21 -4.04 8.64
N ASP A 186 26.17 -5.18 9.34
CA ASP A 186 26.62 -6.46 8.79
C ASP A 186 25.71 -6.94 7.65
N GLN A 187 24.39 -6.84 7.82
CA GLN A 187 23.40 -7.15 6.77
C GLN A 187 23.66 -6.35 5.50
N LEU A 188 23.84 -5.03 5.61
CA LEU A 188 24.18 -4.18 4.45
C LEU A 188 25.54 -4.50 3.85
N ARG A 189 26.52 -4.89 4.65
CA ARG A 189 27.84 -5.31 4.16
C ARG A 189 27.73 -6.58 3.33
N ARG A 190 26.97 -7.58 3.80
CA ARG A 190 26.70 -8.82 3.06
C ARG A 190 26.00 -8.55 1.75
N LEU A 191 24.94 -7.75 1.76
CA LEU A 191 24.20 -7.38 0.54
C LEU A 191 25.08 -6.61 -0.45
N ARG A 192 25.98 -5.73 0.00
CA ARG A 192 26.93 -5.06 -0.90
C ARG A 192 27.94 -6.02 -1.50
N GLY A 193 28.41 -7.01 -0.73
CA GLY A 193 29.28 -8.07 -1.24
C GLY A 193 28.57 -8.93 -2.28
N GLU A 194 27.35 -9.36 -2.00
CA GLU A 194 26.51 -10.12 -2.94
C GLU A 194 26.20 -9.31 -4.21
N LEU A 195 25.86 -8.02 -4.06
CA LEU A 195 25.64 -7.11 -5.19
C LEU A 195 26.88 -7.05 -6.10
N ALA A 196 28.06 -6.88 -5.51
CA ALA A 196 29.32 -6.84 -6.26
C ALA A 196 29.58 -8.16 -6.98
N ALA A 197 29.42 -9.31 -6.29
CA ALA A 197 29.60 -10.63 -6.88
C ALA A 197 28.62 -10.92 -8.04
N ARG A 198 27.36 -10.50 -7.91
CA ARG A 198 26.36 -10.64 -8.99
C ARG A 198 26.68 -9.73 -10.17
N THR A 199 27.15 -8.51 -9.91
CA THR A 199 27.60 -7.58 -10.95
C THR A 199 28.81 -8.13 -11.71
N GLU A 200 29.77 -8.75 -11.01
CA GLU A 200 30.94 -9.41 -11.61
C GLU A 200 30.56 -10.63 -12.47
N LYS A 201 29.50 -11.36 -12.07
CA LYS A 201 28.91 -12.44 -12.87
C LYS A 201 28.13 -11.98 -14.11
N GLY A 202 28.16 -10.68 -14.42
CA GLY A 202 27.52 -10.10 -15.60
C GLY A 202 26.04 -9.75 -15.42
N GLU A 203 25.48 -9.87 -14.20
CA GLU A 203 24.15 -9.34 -13.92
C GLU A 203 24.21 -7.82 -13.88
N GLN A 204 23.67 -7.20 -14.93
CA GLN A 204 23.58 -5.75 -15.00
C GLN A 204 22.42 -5.26 -14.14
N ASN A 205 22.37 -3.94 -13.95
CA ASN A 205 21.19 -3.28 -13.43
C ASN A 205 20.86 -3.62 -11.97
N LEU A 206 21.78 -4.04 -11.11
CA LEU A 206 21.43 -4.36 -9.71
C LEU A 206 21.65 -3.17 -8.75
N THR A 207 20.80 -3.02 -7.74
CA THR A 207 20.98 -2.04 -6.65
C THR A 207 20.34 -2.52 -5.34
N ILE A 208 20.76 -1.97 -4.19
CA ILE A 208 20.15 -2.27 -2.89
C ILE A 208 19.06 -1.24 -2.60
N LYS A 209 17.81 -1.69 -2.44
CA LYS A 209 16.69 -0.87 -1.94
C LYS A 209 16.12 -1.44 -0.66
N TYR A 210 15.51 -0.60 0.15
CA TYR A 210 14.73 -1.04 1.31
C TYR A 210 13.31 -1.33 0.85
N ILE A 211 12.84 -2.55 1.10
CA ILE A 211 11.44 -2.98 0.87
C ILE A 211 10.91 -3.42 2.22
N ASN A 212 9.83 -2.80 2.70
CA ASN A 212 9.27 -3.03 4.04
C ASN A 212 10.32 -2.90 5.15
N ASN A 213 11.16 -1.85 5.08
CA ASN A 213 12.29 -1.61 5.99
C ASN A 213 13.41 -2.68 5.99
N ILE A 214 13.39 -3.63 5.04
CA ILE A 214 14.41 -4.66 4.89
C ILE A 214 15.26 -4.35 3.64
N PRO A 215 16.60 -4.22 3.75
CA PRO A 215 17.44 -4.00 2.58
C PRO A 215 17.48 -5.27 1.71
N LYS A 216 17.25 -5.12 0.40
CA LYS A 216 17.26 -6.21 -0.59
C LYS A 216 17.94 -5.75 -1.88
N ILE A 217 18.62 -6.67 -2.56
CA ILE A 217 19.14 -6.44 -3.91
C ILE A 217 17.98 -6.61 -4.89
N ILE A 218 17.81 -5.63 -5.78
CA ILE A 218 16.81 -5.64 -6.84
C ILE A 218 17.45 -5.28 -8.17
N THR A 219 16.82 -5.68 -9.26
CA THR A 219 17.22 -5.29 -10.62
C THR A 219 16.56 -3.97 -11.03
N THR A 220 17.31 -2.88 -10.94
CA THR A 220 17.13 -1.59 -11.63
C THR A 220 17.16 -1.72 -13.16
N THR A 221 16.07 -2.18 -13.78
CA THR A 221 15.87 -2.04 -15.24
C THR A 221 16.28 -0.63 -15.72
N LYS A 222 17.14 -0.58 -16.76
CA LYS A 222 17.68 0.64 -17.41
C LYS A 222 16.78 1.84 -17.16
N LYS A 223 17.34 2.86 -16.47
CA LYS A 223 16.83 4.24 -16.30
C LYS A 223 15.35 4.31 -16.68
N LEU A 224 14.45 4.08 -15.70
CA LEU A 224 12.99 4.22 -15.86
C LEU A 224 12.73 5.19 -17.02
N ALA A 225 12.41 4.65 -18.21
CA ALA A 225 11.67 5.44 -19.17
C ALA A 225 10.50 5.93 -18.34
N ARG A 226 10.40 7.28 -18.16
CA ARG A 226 9.46 7.97 -17.28
C ARG A 226 8.32 7.01 -16.96
N HIS A 227 8.34 6.37 -15.78
CA HIS A 227 7.08 5.83 -15.32
C HIS A 227 6.15 7.03 -15.36
N ASN A 228 5.01 6.90 -16.03
CA ASN A 228 3.97 7.91 -16.00
C ASN A 228 3.45 7.92 -14.55
N ILE A 229 4.23 8.52 -13.65
CA ILE A 229 3.86 8.74 -12.26
C ILE A 229 2.70 9.70 -12.36
N THR A 230 1.51 9.17 -12.13
CA THR A 230 0.31 9.99 -12.06
C THR A 230 0.11 10.39 -10.61
N GLU A 231 0.01 11.69 -10.39
CA GLU A 231 -0.42 12.23 -9.12
C GLU A 231 -1.94 12.27 -9.08
N LEU A 232 -2.54 11.51 -8.15
CA LEU A 232 -3.95 11.63 -7.79
C LEU A 232 -4.05 12.49 -6.52
N ARG A 233 -4.95 13.46 -6.53
CA ARG A 233 -5.19 14.31 -5.36
C ARG A 233 -6.49 13.93 -4.67
N ILE A 234 -6.45 13.93 -3.34
CA ILE A 234 -7.59 13.72 -2.47
C ILE A 234 -7.82 15.03 -1.73
N LEU A 235 -8.98 15.65 -1.93
CA LEU A 235 -9.42 16.83 -1.19
C LEU A 235 -10.43 16.39 -0.13
N TYR A 236 -10.15 16.68 1.14
CA TYR A 236 -11.07 16.43 2.23
C TYR A 236 -11.40 17.74 2.98
N THR A 237 -12.66 17.95 3.34
CA THR A 237 -13.07 19.06 4.21
C THR A 237 -14.36 18.75 4.96
N ASN A 238 -14.44 19.21 6.22
CA ASN A 238 -15.74 19.44 6.85
C ASN A 238 -16.27 20.79 6.39
N LEU A 239 -17.26 20.77 5.50
CA LEU A 239 -17.73 21.99 4.84
C LEU A 239 -18.80 22.72 5.65
N ALA A 240 -19.44 22.05 6.62
CA ALA A 240 -20.50 22.60 7.46
C ALA A 240 -21.60 23.33 6.66
N SER A 241 -22.20 22.64 5.69
CA SER A 241 -23.13 23.11 4.63
C SER A 241 -22.47 23.41 3.29
N ILE A 242 -22.75 22.53 2.32
CA ILE A 242 -22.33 22.67 0.92
C ILE A 242 -23.12 23.77 0.21
N MET A 243 -24.45 23.84 0.38
CA MET A 243 -25.29 24.82 -0.31
C MET A 243 -24.88 26.27 -0.01
N ALA A 244 -24.47 26.54 1.23
CA ALA A 244 -24.03 27.88 1.62
C ALA A 244 -22.66 28.27 1.06
N LYS A 245 -21.88 27.32 0.52
CA LYS A 245 -20.47 27.50 0.17
C LYS A 245 -20.11 26.93 -1.20
N PHE A 246 -21.10 26.55 -2.01
CA PHE A 246 -20.88 25.74 -3.20
C PHE A 246 -19.96 26.44 -4.21
N ASP A 247 -20.15 27.74 -4.46
CA ASP A 247 -19.31 28.49 -5.41
C ASP A 247 -17.83 28.55 -4.98
N LEU A 248 -17.58 28.82 -3.70
CA LEU A 248 -16.21 28.84 -3.15
C LEU A 248 -15.60 27.44 -3.14
N PHE A 249 -16.40 26.42 -2.83
CA PHE A 249 -15.98 25.03 -2.93
C PHE A 249 -15.65 24.64 -4.37
N LEU A 250 -16.46 25.04 -5.34
CA LEU A 250 -16.24 24.78 -6.75
C LEU A 250 -14.96 25.46 -7.26
N LEU A 251 -14.62 26.66 -6.76
CA LEU A 251 -13.35 27.31 -7.04
C LEU A 251 -12.15 26.46 -6.58
N GLU A 252 -12.21 25.89 -5.38
CA GLU A 252 -11.15 25.00 -4.87
C GLU A 252 -11.03 23.72 -5.70
N VAL A 253 -12.16 23.14 -6.10
CA VAL A 253 -12.20 21.96 -6.97
C VAL A 253 -11.59 22.27 -8.34
N ASN A 254 -11.95 23.39 -8.95
CA ASN A 254 -11.41 23.80 -10.26
C ASN A 254 -9.91 24.14 -10.20
N THR A 255 -9.45 24.69 -9.07
CA THR A 255 -8.05 25.06 -8.85
C THR A 255 -7.17 23.82 -8.68
N HIS A 256 -7.59 22.88 -7.82
CA HIS A 256 -6.77 21.74 -7.45
C HIS A 256 -7.01 20.49 -8.29
N LYS A 257 -8.15 20.42 -9.00
CA LYS A 257 -8.61 19.27 -9.81
C LYS A 257 -8.39 17.93 -9.11
N PRO A 258 -8.92 17.75 -7.89
CA PRO A 258 -8.73 16.52 -7.13
C PRO A 258 -9.36 15.33 -7.84
N ALA A 259 -8.73 14.16 -7.78
CA ALA A 259 -9.31 12.92 -8.29
C ALA A 259 -10.49 12.46 -7.41
N PHE A 260 -10.35 12.68 -6.10
CA PHE A 260 -11.33 12.31 -5.10
C PHE A 260 -11.60 13.49 -4.17
N ILE A 261 -12.87 13.78 -3.93
CA ILE A 261 -13.29 14.81 -2.97
C ILE A 261 -14.15 14.13 -1.91
N LEU A 262 -13.87 14.39 -0.64
CA LEU A 262 -14.57 13.83 0.51
C LEU A 262 -15.06 14.97 1.38
N ILE A 263 -16.34 14.99 1.68
CA ILE A 263 -16.99 16.08 2.40
C ILE A 263 -17.76 15.50 3.57
N SER A 264 -17.45 15.98 4.77
CA SER A 264 -18.29 15.77 5.96
C SER A 264 -19.13 17.02 6.25
N GLU A 265 -20.25 16.81 6.94
CA GLU A 265 -21.23 17.85 7.24
C GLU A 265 -21.73 18.60 5.99
N THR A 266 -22.19 17.83 5.01
CA THR A 266 -22.79 18.39 3.78
C THR A 266 -24.04 19.20 4.09
N HIS A 267 -24.77 18.83 5.14
CA HIS A 267 -26.07 19.38 5.56
C HIS A 267 -27.13 19.29 4.45
N LEU A 268 -26.95 18.33 3.54
CA LEU A 268 -27.90 18.02 2.50
C LEU A 268 -29.06 17.19 3.05
N HIS A 269 -30.17 17.24 2.32
CA HIS A 269 -31.33 16.40 2.53
C HIS A 269 -31.91 15.97 1.18
N SER A 270 -32.77 14.96 1.19
CA SER A 270 -33.36 14.35 -0.01
C SER A 270 -34.24 15.29 -0.85
N GLY A 271 -34.50 16.51 -0.38
CA GLY A 271 -35.25 17.53 -1.11
C GLY A 271 -34.37 18.47 -1.93
N ILE A 272 -33.04 18.42 -1.74
CA ILE A 272 -32.08 19.12 -2.59
C ILE A 272 -31.73 18.18 -3.73
N ASP A 273 -31.97 18.61 -4.95
CA ASP A 273 -31.67 17.85 -6.17
C ASP A 273 -30.14 17.77 -6.41
N ASP A 274 -29.66 16.65 -6.94
CA ASP A 274 -28.24 16.46 -7.24
C ASP A 274 -27.72 17.48 -8.26
N SER A 275 -28.58 17.98 -9.17
CA SER A 275 -28.22 18.98 -10.17
C SER A 275 -27.76 20.32 -9.58
N LEU A 276 -28.24 20.69 -8.39
CA LEU A 276 -27.88 21.94 -7.71
C LEU A 276 -26.45 21.94 -7.18
N ILE A 277 -25.88 20.75 -6.98
CA ILE A 277 -24.53 20.55 -6.44
C ILE A 277 -23.67 19.72 -7.39
N ASN A 278 -24.11 19.56 -8.63
CA ASN A 278 -23.39 18.78 -9.61
C ASN A 278 -22.09 19.49 -10.03
N ILE A 279 -21.00 18.73 -10.13
CA ILE A 279 -19.71 19.23 -10.59
C ILE A 279 -19.37 18.52 -11.89
N ASN A 280 -19.14 19.30 -12.95
CA ASN A 280 -18.81 18.75 -14.25
C ASN A 280 -17.51 17.92 -14.19
N GLY A 281 -17.53 16.72 -14.79
CA GLY A 281 -16.41 15.79 -14.76
C GLY A 281 -16.33 14.93 -13.49
N TYR A 282 -17.31 15.00 -12.59
CA TYR A 282 -17.35 14.20 -11.36
C TYR A 282 -18.67 13.45 -11.20
N THR A 283 -18.59 12.26 -10.63
CA THR A 283 -19.75 11.50 -10.13
C THR A 283 -19.94 11.78 -8.64
N LEU A 284 -21.14 12.22 -8.26
CA LEU A 284 -21.54 12.46 -6.87
C LEU A 284 -22.09 11.18 -6.22
N PHE A 285 -21.58 10.89 -5.02
CA PHE A 285 -22.15 9.92 -4.09
C PHE A 285 -22.42 10.63 -2.76
N ARG A 286 -23.64 10.57 -2.22
CA ARG A 286 -23.97 11.21 -0.94
C ARG A 286 -24.79 10.33 -0.02
N LEU A 287 -24.63 10.58 1.28
CA LEU A 287 -25.40 10.00 2.35
C LEU A 287 -25.92 11.14 3.24
N ASP A 288 -27.19 11.49 3.04
CA ASP A 288 -27.85 12.59 3.74
C ASP A 288 -28.42 12.14 5.10
N ARG A 289 -28.38 13.03 6.09
CA ARG A 289 -29.02 12.78 7.40
C ARG A 289 -30.52 13.07 7.28
N ARG A 290 -31.36 12.11 7.69
CA ARG A 290 -32.83 12.22 7.56
C ARG A 290 -33.53 12.89 8.74
N GLU A 291 -33.00 12.75 9.95
CA GLU A 291 -33.75 13.05 11.18
C GLU A 291 -33.49 14.44 11.77
N ARG A 292 -32.35 15.06 11.47
CA ARG A 292 -31.90 16.29 12.11
C ARG A 292 -31.19 17.20 11.12
N LYS A 293 -31.27 18.51 11.37
CA LYS A 293 -30.47 19.51 10.64
C LYS A 293 -28.99 19.31 10.96
N GLY A 294 -28.17 19.23 9.92
CA GLY A 294 -26.72 19.08 10.04
C GLY A 294 -26.25 17.61 10.04
N GLY A 295 -25.02 17.38 9.57
CA GLY A 295 -24.47 16.04 9.29
C GLY A 295 -24.50 15.70 7.80
N GLY A 296 -24.42 14.40 7.49
CA GLY A 296 -24.30 13.89 6.13
C GLY A 296 -22.87 13.90 5.60
N VAL A 297 -22.59 13.00 4.66
CA VAL A 297 -21.30 12.89 3.95
C VAL A 297 -21.53 12.84 2.45
N ALA A 298 -20.56 13.33 1.67
CA ALA A 298 -20.56 13.19 0.22
C ALA A 298 -19.16 12.93 -0.30
N MET A 299 -19.09 12.28 -1.45
CA MET A 299 -17.87 12.03 -2.20
C MET A 299 -18.10 12.38 -3.66
N TYR A 300 -17.18 13.15 -4.25
CA TYR A 300 -17.12 13.33 -5.69
C TYR A 300 -15.91 12.57 -6.22
N VAL A 301 -16.12 11.77 -7.27
CA VAL A 301 -15.05 11.01 -7.94
C VAL A 301 -14.93 11.50 -9.38
N ALA A 302 -13.73 11.93 -9.79
CA ALA A 302 -13.48 12.38 -11.15
C ALA A 302 -13.77 11.23 -12.15
N HIS A 303 -14.35 11.53 -13.31
CA HIS A 303 -14.63 10.51 -14.33
C HIS A 303 -13.35 9.88 -14.89
N ASP A 304 -12.31 10.70 -15.03
CA ASP A 304 -10.99 10.29 -15.46
C ASP A 304 -9.91 11.22 -14.87
N VAL A 305 -8.69 10.72 -14.83
CA VAL A 305 -7.49 11.52 -14.57
C VAL A 305 -6.49 11.22 -15.66
N ASN A 306 -5.97 12.25 -16.32
CA ASN A 306 -5.07 12.11 -17.47
C ASN A 306 -5.64 11.19 -18.56
N ASN A 307 -6.95 11.26 -18.83
CA ASN A 307 -7.69 10.41 -19.77
C ASN A 307 -7.75 8.91 -19.38
N VAL A 308 -7.34 8.55 -18.16
CA VAL A 308 -7.53 7.20 -17.61
C VAL A 308 -8.81 7.20 -16.76
N PRO A 309 -9.83 6.39 -17.09
CA PRO A 309 -11.07 6.35 -16.35
C PRO A 309 -10.86 5.96 -14.88
N VAL A 310 -11.62 6.60 -13.99
CA VAL A 310 -11.73 6.18 -12.59
C VAL A 310 -13.07 5.45 -12.45
N ILE A 311 -13.02 4.18 -12.06
CA ILE A 311 -14.22 3.40 -11.80
C ILE A 311 -14.51 3.46 -10.30
N SER A 312 -15.69 3.96 -9.94
CA SER A 312 -16.15 4.04 -8.56
C SER A 312 -17.47 3.30 -8.37
N LYS A 313 -17.55 2.46 -7.35
CA LYS A 313 -18.78 1.73 -6.98
C LYS A 313 -19.00 1.82 -5.49
N VAL A 314 -20.26 2.01 -5.08
CA VAL A 314 -20.62 1.90 -3.66
C VAL A 314 -20.34 0.48 -3.17
N ASN A 315 -19.42 0.36 -2.20
CA ASN A 315 -19.10 -0.89 -1.54
C ASN A 315 -20.09 -1.15 -0.40
N LYS A 316 -20.18 -0.17 0.51
CA LYS A 316 -21.02 -0.21 1.71
C LYS A 316 -21.54 1.19 2.02
N ILE A 317 -22.79 1.24 2.46
CA ILE A 317 -23.37 2.42 3.10
C ILE A 317 -23.64 2.03 4.53
N TYR A 318 -22.99 2.71 5.46
CA TYR A 318 -23.30 2.57 6.87
C TYR A 318 -24.08 3.79 7.31
N TYR A 319 -25.37 3.58 7.56
CA TYR A 319 -26.27 4.59 8.07
C TYR A 319 -26.91 4.07 9.35
N ASN A 320 -26.60 4.74 10.45
CA ASN A 320 -27.46 4.76 11.62
C ASN A 320 -27.65 6.22 12.03
N SER A 321 -28.64 6.51 12.87
CA SER A 321 -28.99 7.87 13.31
C SER A 321 -27.85 8.62 14.05
N LEU A 322 -26.69 7.97 14.24
CA LEU A 322 -25.54 8.45 15.00
C LEU A 322 -24.24 8.52 14.19
N VAL A 323 -24.08 7.83 13.07
CA VAL A 323 -22.83 7.78 12.28
C VAL A 323 -23.15 7.68 10.79
N GLU A 324 -22.53 8.52 10.00
CA GLU A 324 -22.56 8.48 8.55
C GLU A 324 -21.21 8.02 8.00
N ALA A 325 -21.18 6.87 7.32
CA ALA A 325 -19.97 6.42 6.63
C ALA A 325 -20.30 5.89 5.23
N LEU A 326 -19.71 6.52 4.22
CA LEU A 326 -19.84 6.19 2.81
C LEU A 326 -18.55 5.53 2.32
N TRP A 327 -18.66 4.33 1.75
CA TRP A 327 -17.51 3.53 1.30
C TRP A 327 -17.62 3.25 -0.20
N LEU A 328 -16.59 3.63 -0.95
CA LEU A 328 -16.50 3.42 -2.39
C LEU A 328 -15.31 2.52 -2.73
N ASP A 329 -15.55 1.47 -3.51
CA ASP A 329 -14.47 0.78 -4.23
C ASP A 329 -14.04 1.66 -5.39
N ILE A 330 -12.74 1.95 -5.44
CA ILE A 330 -12.09 2.77 -6.46
C ILE A 330 -11.11 1.88 -7.23
N HIS A 331 -11.25 1.90 -8.55
CA HIS A 331 -10.31 1.29 -9.48
C HIS A 331 -9.78 2.34 -10.45
N TYR A 332 -8.46 2.51 -10.49
CA TYR A 332 -7.77 3.43 -11.39
C TYR A 332 -6.47 2.79 -11.89
N GLY A 333 -6.43 2.39 -13.16
CA GLY A 333 -5.28 1.70 -13.74
C GLY A 333 -4.97 0.39 -12.98
N TYR A 334 -3.89 0.38 -12.18
CA TYR A 334 -3.50 -0.75 -11.33
C TYR A 334 -3.79 -0.52 -9.84
N LEU A 335 -4.37 0.62 -9.48
CA LEU A 335 -4.77 0.91 -8.12
C LEU A 335 -6.18 0.37 -7.87
N ASP A 336 -6.27 -0.55 -6.92
CA ASP A 336 -7.51 -0.92 -6.24
C ASP A 336 -7.47 -0.37 -4.80
N LEU A 337 -8.48 0.42 -4.44
CA LEU A 337 -8.54 1.19 -3.21
C LEU A 337 -9.97 1.19 -2.65
N LEU A 338 -10.12 0.99 -1.34
CA LEU A 338 -11.34 1.35 -0.63
C LEU A 338 -11.23 2.76 -0.09
N LEU A 339 -12.07 3.65 -0.56
CA LEU A 339 -12.12 5.04 -0.12
C LEU A 339 -13.35 5.28 0.75
N ALA A 340 -13.17 5.90 1.92
CA ALA A 340 -14.26 6.11 2.86
C ALA A 340 -14.33 7.55 3.36
N CYS A 341 -15.55 8.11 3.38
CA CYS A 341 -15.85 9.37 4.04
C CYS A 341 -16.69 9.12 5.30
N VAL A 342 -16.20 9.55 6.45
CA VAL A 342 -16.83 9.31 7.75
C VAL A 342 -17.19 10.62 8.45
N TYR A 343 -18.41 10.71 8.96
CA TYR A 343 -18.81 11.72 9.92
C TYR A 343 -19.44 11.04 11.14
N ARG A 344 -18.83 11.26 12.29
CA ARG A 344 -19.35 10.83 13.59
C ARG A 344 -19.58 12.09 14.44
N PRO A 345 -20.82 12.43 14.82
CA PRO A 345 -21.16 13.56 15.69
C PRO A 345 -20.45 13.52 17.04
N PRO A 346 -20.28 14.67 17.71
CA PRO A 346 -19.70 14.71 19.05
C PRO A 346 -20.61 14.00 20.07
N SER A 347 -20.03 13.05 20.80
CA SER A 347 -20.65 12.33 21.91
C SER A 347 -19.56 11.59 22.70
N ASN A 348 -19.71 11.52 24.02
CA ASN A 348 -18.80 10.78 24.89
C ASN A 348 -19.29 9.36 25.21
N VAL A 349 -20.44 8.97 24.67
CA VAL A 349 -21.04 7.66 24.89
C VAL A 349 -20.63 6.73 23.74
N LEU A 350 -20.08 5.57 24.09
CA LEU A 350 -19.86 4.47 23.15
C LEU A 350 -21.21 3.85 22.81
N THR A 351 -21.51 3.75 21.52
CA THR A 351 -22.75 3.15 21.02
C THR A 351 -22.46 1.94 20.15
N SER A 352 -23.46 1.07 19.94
CA SER A 352 -23.32 -0.06 19.00
C SER A 352 -22.96 0.40 17.59
N ALA A 353 -23.39 1.61 17.21
CA ALA A 353 -23.02 2.29 15.99
C ALA A 353 -21.49 2.50 15.87
N ASP A 354 -20.88 3.00 16.94
CA ASP A 354 -19.43 3.20 17.02
C ASP A 354 -18.70 1.85 16.97
N GLU A 355 -19.16 0.83 17.71
CA GLU A 355 -18.53 -0.50 17.72
C GLU A 355 -18.52 -1.16 16.33
N ILE A 356 -19.64 -1.09 15.61
CA ILE A 356 -19.74 -1.61 14.24
C ILE A 356 -18.81 -0.85 13.30
N LEU A 357 -18.74 0.48 13.42
CA LEU A 357 -17.82 1.29 12.63
C LEU A 357 -16.37 0.87 12.88
N LEU A 358 -15.95 0.78 14.15
CA LEU A 358 -14.59 0.43 14.54
C LEU A 358 -14.20 -0.97 14.04
N ASN A 359 -15.05 -1.97 14.27
CA ASN A 359 -14.81 -3.34 13.76
C ASN A 359 -14.77 -3.38 12.23
N THR A 360 -15.60 -2.57 11.56
CA THR A 360 -15.56 -2.46 10.09
C THR A 360 -14.23 -1.90 9.61
N ILE A 361 -13.75 -0.83 10.23
CA ILE A 361 -12.46 -0.19 9.94
C ILE A 361 -11.31 -1.20 10.10
N GLU A 362 -11.26 -1.90 11.23
CA GLU A 362 -10.24 -2.92 11.52
C GLU A 362 -10.23 -4.04 10.47
N LYS A 363 -11.42 -4.52 10.11
CA LYS A 363 -11.60 -5.60 9.13
C LYS A 363 -11.23 -5.20 7.71
N VAL A 364 -11.50 -3.97 7.29
CA VAL A 364 -11.14 -3.55 5.92
C VAL A 364 -9.65 -3.21 5.81
N ALA A 365 -9.07 -2.60 6.85
CA ALA A 365 -7.65 -2.24 6.90
C ALA A 365 -6.73 -3.47 6.83
N SER A 366 -7.19 -4.65 7.25
CA SER A 366 -6.45 -5.92 7.16
C SER A 366 -6.60 -6.65 5.82
N LYS A 367 -7.57 -6.26 4.98
CA LYS A 367 -7.94 -7.02 3.76
C LYS A 367 -7.54 -6.37 2.46
N GLN A 368 -7.59 -5.04 2.39
CA GLN A 368 -7.33 -4.29 1.16
C GLN A 368 -6.75 -2.92 1.47
N THR A 369 -6.14 -2.28 0.48
CA THR A 369 -5.70 -0.89 0.57
C THR A 369 -6.90 0.01 0.88
N VAL A 370 -6.80 0.81 1.94
CA VAL A 370 -7.90 1.67 2.40
C VAL A 370 -7.40 3.07 2.74
N ILE A 371 -8.18 4.08 2.36
CA ILE A 371 -8.05 5.47 2.80
C ILE A 371 -9.38 5.91 3.40
N ILE A 372 -9.36 6.37 4.64
CA ILE A 372 -10.55 6.82 5.38
C ILE A 372 -10.30 8.27 5.78
N ALA A 373 -11.13 9.20 5.31
CA ALA A 373 -11.09 10.58 5.73
C ALA A 373 -12.39 10.99 6.41
N GLY A 374 -12.32 11.77 7.49
CA GLY A 374 -13.52 12.11 8.23
C GLY A 374 -13.31 12.83 9.55
N VAL A 375 -14.42 13.25 10.15
CA VAL A 375 -14.45 13.78 11.51
C VAL A 375 -15.02 12.71 12.43
N PHE A 376 -14.19 12.23 13.35
CA PHE A 376 -14.62 11.27 14.37
C PHE A 376 -15.09 11.96 15.66
N ASN A 377 -14.81 13.26 15.83
CA ASN A 377 -15.15 14.05 17.02
C ASN A 377 -14.69 13.38 18.34
N LEU A 378 -13.42 12.98 18.40
CA LEU A 378 -12.76 12.37 19.56
C LEU A 378 -11.70 13.32 20.17
N PRO A 379 -12.10 14.44 20.80
CA PRO A 379 -11.17 15.48 21.24
C PRO A 379 -10.18 15.05 22.33
N ASN A 380 -10.47 13.94 23.03
CA ASN A 380 -9.64 13.33 24.05
C ASN A 380 -8.45 12.53 23.48
N ILE A 381 -8.46 12.24 22.18
CA ILE A 381 -7.33 11.63 21.47
C ILE A 381 -6.43 12.75 20.96
N LYS A 382 -5.15 12.73 21.35
CA LYS A 382 -4.13 13.66 20.87
C LYS A 382 -3.19 12.95 19.92
N TRP A 383 -2.84 13.63 18.83
CA TRP A 383 -1.92 13.13 17.80
C TRP A 383 -0.61 13.94 17.85
N PRO A 384 0.57 13.31 17.69
CA PRO A 384 0.79 11.86 17.61
C PRO A 384 0.29 11.13 18.87
N LEU A 385 -0.12 9.87 18.69
CA LEU A 385 -0.79 9.09 19.74
C LEU A 385 0.20 8.69 20.83
N ASP A 386 0.52 9.63 21.71
CA ASP A 386 1.49 9.45 22.78
C ASP A 386 0.80 9.00 24.08
N ASN A 387 -0.37 9.55 24.39
CA ASN A 387 -1.20 9.21 25.56
C ASN A 387 -2.68 9.59 25.33
N LEU A 388 -3.60 8.87 25.98
CA LEU A 388 -5.02 9.25 26.07
C LEU A 388 -5.22 10.34 27.14
N THR A 389 -6.02 11.37 26.83
CA THR A 389 -6.39 12.40 27.82
C THR A 389 -7.75 12.08 28.43
N GLY A 390 -7.74 11.53 29.65
CA GLY A 390 -8.95 11.14 30.39
C GLY A 390 -9.51 9.77 30.02
N HIS A 391 -10.41 9.26 30.87
CA HIS A 391 -11.07 7.97 30.68
C HIS A 391 -12.34 8.15 29.84
N ASN A 392 -12.33 7.62 28.62
CA ASN A 392 -13.49 7.62 27.73
C ASN A 392 -13.47 6.30 26.93
N LYS A 393 -14.43 5.42 27.24
CA LYS A 393 -14.55 4.08 26.62
C LYS A 393 -14.57 4.12 25.09
N LEU A 394 -15.16 5.14 24.48
CA LEU A 394 -15.17 5.30 23.04
C LEU A 394 -13.77 5.61 22.50
N CYS A 395 -13.04 6.52 23.16
CA CYS A 395 -11.66 6.84 22.78
C CYS A 395 -10.73 5.64 23.00
N GLU A 396 -10.91 4.91 24.09
CA GLU A 396 -10.21 3.66 24.38
C GLU A 396 -10.47 2.61 23.29
N SER A 397 -11.73 2.44 22.89
CA SER A 397 -12.11 1.50 21.82
C SER A 397 -11.54 1.91 20.46
N PHE A 398 -11.56 3.21 20.15
CA PHE A 398 -10.92 3.72 18.93
C PHE A 398 -9.41 3.49 18.94
N VAL A 399 -8.73 3.75 20.06
CA VAL A 399 -7.28 3.51 20.20
C VAL A 399 -6.94 2.04 20.13
N ALA A 400 -7.75 1.16 20.72
CA ALA A 400 -7.59 -0.28 20.60
C ALA A 400 -7.71 -0.73 19.14
N MET A 401 -8.77 -0.30 18.44
CA MET A 401 -8.95 -0.54 17.00
C MET A 401 -7.76 -0.03 16.19
N TYR A 402 -7.34 1.22 16.42
CA TYR A 402 -6.20 1.83 15.72
C TYR A 402 -4.92 1.02 15.95
N SER A 403 -4.65 0.61 17.19
CA SER A 403 -3.45 -0.16 17.57
C SER A 403 -3.44 -1.59 17.03
N ASN A 404 -4.63 -2.19 16.86
CA ASN A 404 -4.79 -3.53 16.28
C ASN A 404 -4.76 -3.51 14.75
N SER A 405 -4.95 -2.34 14.14
CA SER A 405 -4.93 -2.14 12.70
C SER A 405 -3.54 -1.72 12.21
N ASN A 406 -3.29 -1.88 10.91
CA ASN A 406 -2.11 -1.30 10.25
C ASN A 406 -2.34 0.16 9.81
N LEU A 407 -3.35 0.84 10.37
CA LEU A 407 -3.68 2.20 9.98
C LEU A 407 -2.67 3.19 10.55
N ASN A 408 -2.43 4.21 9.76
CA ASN A 408 -1.61 5.35 10.11
C ASN A 408 -2.42 6.60 9.89
N GLN A 409 -2.44 7.44 10.92
CA GLN A 409 -3.07 8.74 10.87
C GLN A 409 -2.10 9.79 10.30
N LEU A 410 -2.46 10.39 9.18
CA LEU A 410 -1.56 11.24 8.41
C LEU A 410 -1.65 12.74 8.72
N VAL A 411 -2.76 13.21 9.31
CA VAL A 411 -2.94 14.63 9.63
C VAL A 411 -2.14 14.98 10.87
N THR A 412 -1.34 16.04 10.77
CA THR A 412 -0.44 16.52 11.84
C THR A 412 -0.73 17.95 12.28
N HIS A 413 -1.58 18.68 11.55
CA HIS A 413 -1.93 20.07 11.87
C HIS A 413 -3.29 20.17 12.56
N ILE A 414 -3.49 21.24 13.33
CA ILE A 414 -4.80 21.63 13.84
C ILE A 414 -5.73 21.84 12.65
N THR A 415 -6.84 21.11 12.61
CA THR A 415 -7.78 21.13 11.49
C THR A 415 -9.03 21.95 11.77
N ARG A 416 -9.31 22.28 13.03
CA ARG A 416 -10.45 23.11 13.41
C ARG A 416 -10.05 24.27 14.32
N LYS A 417 -10.56 25.47 14.03
CA LYS A 417 -10.40 26.66 14.86
C LYS A 417 -11.73 27.37 15.07
N ARG A 418 -12.23 27.39 16.31
CA ARG A 418 -13.50 28.06 16.67
C ARG A 418 -13.37 28.78 18.00
N ASN A 419 -13.68 30.08 18.03
CA ASN A 419 -13.75 30.88 19.26
C ASN A 419 -12.51 30.68 20.18
N ASN A 420 -11.31 30.76 19.61
CA ASN A 420 -10.01 30.50 20.25
C ASN A 420 -9.71 29.05 20.67
N ALA A 421 -10.61 28.10 20.44
CA ALA A 421 -10.34 26.67 20.61
C ALA A 421 -9.75 26.09 19.32
N GLU A 422 -8.59 25.44 19.46
CA GLU A 422 -7.87 24.78 18.38
C GLU A 422 -7.89 23.25 18.61
N SER A 423 -8.26 22.48 17.60
CA SER A 423 -8.33 21.02 17.72
C SER A 423 -8.02 20.32 16.40
N LEU A 424 -7.34 19.18 16.48
CA LEU A 424 -7.21 18.23 15.37
C LEU A 424 -8.35 17.21 15.50
N LEU A 425 -9.37 17.35 14.66
CA LEU A 425 -10.56 16.48 14.67
C LEU A 425 -10.75 15.71 13.37
N ASP A 426 -10.33 16.31 12.27
CA ASP A 426 -10.32 15.68 10.95
C ASP A 426 -9.13 14.73 10.82
N LEU A 427 -9.41 13.48 10.47
CA LEU A 427 -8.42 12.42 10.32
C LEU A 427 -8.35 11.94 8.87
N ILE A 428 -7.17 11.51 8.44
CA ILE A 428 -6.93 10.75 7.20
C ILE A 428 -6.14 9.51 7.62
N LEU A 429 -6.85 8.39 7.74
CA LEU A 429 -6.30 7.09 8.10
C LEU A 429 -6.00 6.29 6.83
N CYS A 430 -4.81 5.70 6.74
CA CYS A 430 -4.48 4.78 5.64
C CYS A 430 -3.64 3.60 6.14
N ASN A 431 -3.77 2.43 5.51
CA ASN A 431 -2.96 1.25 5.87
C ASN A 431 -1.66 1.13 5.07
N ASP A 432 -1.47 1.98 4.07
CA ASP A 432 -0.23 2.10 3.30
C ASP A 432 0.15 3.59 3.18
N GLU A 433 1.00 4.06 4.10
CA GLU A 433 1.51 5.43 4.07
C GLU A 433 2.31 5.74 2.81
N THR A 434 2.86 4.73 2.13
CA THR A 434 3.73 4.94 0.97
C THR A 434 2.97 5.44 -0.26
N LEU A 435 1.64 5.29 -0.26
CA LEU A 435 0.76 5.85 -1.28
C LEU A 435 0.69 7.38 -1.20
N ILE A 436 0.73 7.95 0.02
CA ILE A 436 0.57 9.39 0.22
C ILE A 436 1.95 10.05 0.25
N THR A 437 2.20 10.91 -0.73
CA THR A 437 3.50 11.59 -0.89
C THR A 437 3.57 12.94 -0.19
N ASP A 438 2.43 13.63 -0.09
CA ASP A 438 2.35 14.97 0.50
C ASP A 438 0.96 15.26 1.07
N ILE A 439 0.90 16.10 2.10
CA ILE A 439 -0.33 16.63 2.66
C ILE A 439 -0.18 18.13 2.84
N LYS A 440 -1.09 18.89 2.21
CA LYS A 440 -1.20 20.33 2.33
C LYS A 440 -2.46 20.70 3.10
N TYR A 441 -2.36 21.76 3.90
CA TYR A 441 -3.47 22.33 4.63
C TYR A 441 -3.81 23.68 3.98
N LEU A 442 -5.00 23.76 3.39
CA LEU A 442 -5.50 24.97 2.74
C LEU A 442 -6.46 25.71 3.68
N PRO A 443 -6.68 27.01 3.46
CA PRO A 443 -7.63 27.80 4.24
C PRO A 443 -9.05 27.19 4.25
N PRO A 444 -9.86 27.46 5.29
CA PRO A 444 -11.27 27.08 5.30
C PRO A 444 -12.03 27.66 4.12
N ILE A 445 -12.97 26.88 3.58
CA ILE A 445 -13.89 27.39 2.55
C ILE A 445 -14.98 28.21 3.24
N GLY A 446 -15.14 29.46 2.80
CA GLY A 446 -16.15 30.39 3.33
C GLY A 446 -16.03 30.59 4.84
N LYS A 447 -17.13 30.38 5.57
CA LYS A 447 -17.18 30.51 7.05
C LYS A 447 -17.05 29.18 7.79
N SER A 448 -16.51 28.13 7.15
CA SER A 448 -16.20 26.89 7.88
C SER A 448 -15.15 27.15 8.94
N ASP A 449 -15.27 26.52 10.11
CA ASP A 449 -14.23 26.50 11.15
C ASP A 449 -13.18 25.41 10.92
N HIS A 450 -13.29 24.64 9.82
CA HIS A 450 -12.39 23.56 9.45
C HIS A 450 -11.51 23.90 8.24
N LEU A 451 -10.23 23.53 8.31
CA LEU A 451 -9.29 23.60 7.18
C LEU A 451 -9.66 22.59 6.09
N VAL A 452 -9.20 22.85 4.87
CA VAL A 452 -9.23 21.88 3.79
C VAL A 452 -7.91 21.10 3.79
N ILE A 453 -7.99 19.78 3.64
CA ILE A 453 -6.82 18.89 3.59
C ILE A 453 -6.68 18.38 2.16
N LEU A 454 -5.54 18.65 1.54
CA LEU A 454 -5.21 18.17 0.21
C LEU A 454 -4.07 17.17 0.29
N ALA A 455 -4.39 15.88 0.16
CA ALA A 455 -3.41 14.81 0.11
C ALA A 455 -3.05 14.46 -1.33
N SER A 456 -1.77 14.25 -1.61
CA SER A 456 -1.27 13.84 -2.93
C SER A 456 -0.81 12.40 -2.87
N MET A 457 -1.25 11.60 -3.83
CA MET A 457 -0.90 10.20 -4.00
C MET A 457 -0.18 10.01 -5.33
N GLN A 458 0.93 9.29 -5.35
CA GLN A 458 1.67 9.01 -6.58
C GLN A 458 1.56 7.54 -6.94
N ILE A 459 1.05 7.27 -8.14
CA ILE A 459 0.87 5.91 -8.65
C ILE A 459 1.76 5.74 -9.87
N ILE A 460 2.50 4.64 -9.89
CA ILE A 460 3.25 4.22 -11.06
C ILE A 460 2.26 3.60 -12.05
N ASN A 461 2.00 4.29 -13.16
CA ASN A 461 1.38 3.64 -14.30
C ASN A 461 2.46 2.79 -14.98
N ASN A 462 2.32 1.47 -14.88
CA ASN A 462 3.07 0.58 -15.76
C ASN A 462 2.43 0.67 -17.14
N ASP A 463 3.05 1.39 -18.08
CA ASP A 463 2.64 1.43 -19.49
C ASP A 463 2.73 0.04 -20.19
N SER A 464 2.86 -1.05 -19.45
CA SER A 464 3.07 -2.40 -19.99
C SER A 464 1.77 -3.09 -20.43
N LYS A 465 0.59 -2.59 -20.05
CA LYS A 465 -0.68 -2.93 -20.69
C LYS A 465 -1.60 -1.72 -20.58
N VAL A 466 -1.87 -1.07 -21.71
CA VAL A 466 -3.07 -0.23 -21.86
C VAL A 466 -4.24 -1.00 -21.24
N PRO A 467 -5.01 -0.43 -20.30
CA PRO A 467 -6.18 -1.13 -19.77
C PRO A 467 -7.05 -1.50 -20.96
N ILE A 468 -7.19 -2.80 -21.17
CA ILE A 468 -8.06 -3.35 -22.19
C ILE A 468 -9.49 -3.01 -21.78
N ILE A 469 -10.02 -1.91 -22.31
CA ILE A 469 -11.41 -1.53 -22.08
C ILE A 469 -12.24 -2.33 -23.08
N LYS A 470 -13.22 -3.06 -22.54
CA LYS A 470 -14.24 -3.74 -23.34
C LYS A 470 -15.38 -2.76 -23.59
N ILE A 471 -15.41 -2.14 -24.76
CA ILE A 471 -16.50 -1.25 -25.18
C ILE A 471 -17.52 -2.03 -26.01
N PHE A 472 -18.79 -1.59 -26.02
CA PHE A 472 -19.81 -2.14 -26.90
C PHE A 472 -19.47 -1.82 -28.36
N ASP A 473 -19.42 -2.83 -29.23
CA ASP A 473 -19.27 -2.62 -30.67
C ASP A 473 -20.61 -2.23 -31.29
N PHE A 474 -20.94 -0.94 -31.20
CA PHE A 474 -22.17 -0.41 -31.77
C PHE A 474 -22.19 -0.50 -33.32
N TYR A 475 -21.02 -0.54 -33.97
CA TYR A 475 -20.95 -0.68 -35.43
C TYR A 475 -21.41 -2.05 -35.92
N LYS A 476 -21.27 -3.10 -35.08
CA LYS A 476 -21.76 -4.46 -35.37
C LYS A 476 -22.95 -4.87 -34.51
N ALA A 477 -23.59 -3.91 -33.84
CA ALA A 477 -24.76 -4.20 -33.02
C ALA A 477 -25.95 -4.59 -33.90
N ASP A 478 -26.65 -5.66 -33.52
CA ASP A 478 -27.93 -6.02 -34.12
C ASP A 478 -29.04 -5.22 -33.44
N TYR A 479 -29.34 -4.06 -34.01
CA TYR A 479 -30.38 -3.17 -33.49
C TYR A 479 -31.78 -3.78 -33.51
N ASN A 480 -32.06 -4.73 -34.41
CA ASN A 480 -33.35 -5.42 -34.42
C ASN A 480 -33.50 -6.32 -33.19
N LYS A 481 -32.42 -7.01 -32.81
CA LYS A 481 -32.38 -7.82 -31.60
C LYS A 481 -32.51 -6.96 -30.33
N ILE A 482 -31.82 -5.82 -30.27
CA ILE A 482 -31.94 -4.88 -29.15
C ILE A 482 -33.39 -4.36 -29.05
N ASN A 483 -33.97 -3.93 -30.16
CA ASN A 483 -35.35 -3.43 -30.19
C ASN A 483 -36.36 -4.50 -29.76
N LYS A 484 -36.14 -5.77 -30.15
CA LYS A 484 -36.99 -6.88 -29.73
C LYS A 484 -36.86 -7.19 -28.24
N ASP A 485 -35.62 -7.25 -27.73
CA ASP A 485 -35.36 -7.49 -26.30
C ASP A 485 -35.93 -6.36 -25.43
N LEU A 486 -35.79 -5.10 -25.86
CA LEU A 486 -36.44 -3.97 -25.20
C LEU A 486 -37.96 -4.07 -25.32
N ALA A 487 -38.53 -4.37 -26.48
CA ALA A 487 -39.98 -4.50 -26.62
C ALA A 487 -40.58 -5.60 -25.70
N GLU A 488 -39.83 -6.66 -25.42
CA GLU A 488 -40.27 -7.78 -24.57
C GLU A 488 -40.01 -7.54 -23.07
N ASN A 489 -38.91 -6.87 -22.71
CA ASN A 489 -38.42 -6.78 -21.32
C ASN A 489 -38.49 -5.37 -20.72
N PHE A 490 -38.88 -4.36 -21.49
CA PHE A 490 -38.86 -2.97 -21.04
C PHE A 490 -40.12 -2.61 -20.25
N ASN A 491 -39.94 -2.27 -18.98
CA ASN A 491 -41.01 -1.82 -18.10
C ASN A 491 -40.47 -0.78 -17.12
N ILE A 492 -40.88 0.48 -17.25
CA ILE A 492 -40.39 1.54 -16.37
C ILE A 492 -41.08 1.45 -15.01
N ILE A 493 -40.35 0.99 -14.00
CA ILE A 493 -40.82 0.89 -12.62
C ILE A 493 -40.28 2.08 -11.81
N GLY A 494 -41.17 2.89 -11.24
CA GLY A 494 -40.82 3.99 -10.33
C GLY A 494 -41.93 5.02 -10.19
N ASN A 495 -41.92 5.78 -9.08
CA ASN A 495 -42.86 6.87 -8.79
C ASN A 495 -42.18 8.25 -8.71
N GLN A 496 -40.89 8.33 -9.02
CA GLN A 496 -40.07 9.53 -9.01
C GLN A 496 -39.17 9.52 -10.24
N VAL A 497 -38.94 10.70 -10.84
CA VAL A 497 -38.24 10.86 -12.11
C VAL A 497 -36.86 10.18 -12.09
N ASP A 498 -36.07 10.35 -11.03
CA ASP A 498 -34.73 9.74 -10.94
C ASP A 498 -34.77 8.21 -10.86
N LYS A 499 -35.77 7.66 -10.18
CA LYS A 499 -35.97 6.21 -10.09
C LYS A 499 -36.43 5.63 -11.43
N MET A 500 -37.30 6.37 -12.13
CA MET A 500 -37.73 6.01 -13.48
C MET A 500 -36.55 6.07 -14.47
N TRP A 501 -35.70 7.10 -14.38
CA TRP A 501 -34.50 7.23 -15.20
C TRP A 501 -33.47 6.13 -14.89
N LEU A 502 -33.25 5.80 -13.62
CA LEU A 502 -32.33 4.73 -13.25
C LEU A 502 -32.84 3.36 -13.71
N SER A 503 -34.15 3.12 -13.57
CA SER A 503 -34.82 1.91 -14.08
C SER A 503 -34.68 1.79 -15.61
N PHE A 504 -34.94 2.89 -16.33
CA PHE A 504 -34.73 3.02 -17.76
C PHE A 504 -33.28 2.72 -18.16
N LYS A 505 -32.32 3.44 -17.55
CA LYS A 505 -30.89 3.32 -17.85
C LYS A 505 -30.39 1.90 -17.61
N ASN A 506 -30.81 1.26 -16.51
CA ASN A 506 -30.41 -0.10 -16.18
C ASN A 506 -30.97 -1.11 -17.20
N GLN A 507 -32.23 -0.98 -17.62
CA GLN A 507 -32.82 -1.89 -18.61
C GLN A 507 -32.17 -1.75 -19.98
N ILE A 508 -31.88 -0.52 -20.42
CA ILE A 508 -31.11 -0.26 -21.64
C ILE A 508 -29.72 -0.91 -21.52
N HIS A 509 -29.03 -0.70 -20.39
CA HIS A 509 -27.71 -1.29 -20.17
C HIS A 509 -27.74 -2.82 -20.15
N THR A 510 -28.74 -3.43 -19.53
CA THR A 510 -28.93 -4.89 -19.53
C THR A 510 -29.20 -5.42 -20.93
N SER A 511 -30.03 -4.75 -21.71
CA SER A 511 -30.30 -5.13 -23.09
C SER A 511 -29.03 -5.05 -23.95
N LEU A 512 -28.24 -3.99 -23.78
CA LEU A 512 -26.95 -3.83 -24.46
C LEU A 512 -25.94 -4.92 -24.06
N GLU A 513 -25.86 -5.30 -22.77
CA GLU A 513 -25.04 -6.44 -22.32
C GLU A 513 -25.42 -7.76 -22.99
N ASN A 514 -26.71 -8.01 -23.17
CA ASN A 514 -27.23 -9.25 -23.76
C ASN A 514 -27.11 -9.29 -25.29
N CYS A 515 -27.22 -8.12 -25.93
CA CYS A 515 -27.40 -8.03 -27.38
C CYS A 515 -26.15 -7.54 -28.13
N VAL A 516 -25.27 -6.77 -27.48
CA VAL A 516 -24.10 -6.17 -28.14
C VAL A 516 -22.83 -6.83 -27.66
N LYS A 517 -22.06 -7.37 -28.61
CA LYS A 517 -20.74 -7.92 -28.31
C LYS A 517 -19.81 -6.78 -27.89
N LYS A 518 -19.05 -7.02 -26.83
CA LYS A 518 -17.99 -6.11 -26.43
C LYS A 518 -16.72 -6.41 -27.21
N ILE A 519 -16.11 -5.38 -27.78
CA ILE A 519 -14.81 -5.47 -28.42
C ILE A 519 -13.73 -4.91 -27.53
N THR A 520 -12.55 -5.46 -27.72
CA THR A 520 -11.31 -5.07 -27.07
C THR A 520 -10.73 -3.90 -27.86
N GLU A 521 -10.75 -2.69 -27.31
CA GLU A 521 -10.07 -1.55 -27.94
C GLU A 521 -8.77 -1.27 -27.21
N ASN A 522 -7.64 -1.35 -27.92
CA ASN A 522 -6.35 -0.86 -27.45
C ASN A 522 -6.27 0.61 -27.85
N LYS A 523 -6.17 1.54 -26.90
CA LYS A 523 -5.84 2.93 -27.17
C LYS A 523 -4.36 3.21 -27.06
#